data_AF-A0AAU3VQ77-F1
#
_entry.id   AF-A0AAU3VQ77-F1
#
_cell.length_a   1.000
_cell.length_b   1.000
_cell.length_c   1.000
_cell.angle_alpha   90.00
_cell.angle_beta   90.00
_cell.angle_gamma   90.00
#
_symmetry.space_group_name_H-M   'P 1'
#
loop_
_entity.id
_entity.type
_entity.pdbx_description
1 polymer ?
#
loop_
_entity_poly.entity_id
_entity_poly.type
_entity_poly.pdbx_seq_one_letter_code
_entity_poly.pdbx_strand_id
1 'polypeptide(L)'
;MRELPAKIEARQAAAREEADRLRDQLARLGEQLAAVECRLERLGITRQTVLEIVEDSDPGGPEPLPSAYRQILALFEDDEQGLRAKAVCEALGSGTENRHVEGARAKLKRLVNRGILTEPEPGLFTLPRPAASPPT
;
A
#
# COMPACT_ATOMS: atom_id res chain seq x y z
N MET A 1 48.30 -45.43 -21.26
CA MET A 1 47.61 -44.34 -22.00
C MET A 1 46.07 -44.40 -21.96
N ARG A 2 45.43 -45.42 -21.34
CA ARG A 2 43.95 -45.56 -21.31
C ARG A 2 43.22 -44.83 -20.17
N GLU A 3 43.93 -44.29 -19.18
CA GLU A 3 43.30 -43.71 -17.98
C GLU A 3 42.69 -42.31 -18.19
N LEU A 4 43.24 -41.53 -19.12
CA LEU A 4 42.73 -40.18 -19.41
C LEU A 4 41.32 -40.22 -20.05
N PRO A 5 41.04 -41.03 -21.09
CA PRO A 5 39.69 -41.17 -21.63
C PRO A 5 38.64 -41.58 -20.57
N ALA A 6 38.93 -42.58 -19.75
CA ALA A 6 38.00 -43.03 -18.71
C ALA A 6 37.72 -41.93 -17.66
N LYS A 7 38.73 -41.13 -17.32
CA LYS A 7 38.59 -40.00 -16.39
C LYS A 7 37.77 -38.84 -16.99
N ILE A 8 37.81 -38.66 -18.31
CA ILE A 8 36.94 -37.71 -19.02
C ILE A 8 35.51 -38.23 -19.07
N GLU A 9 35.29 -39.50 -19.41
CA GLU A 9 33.96 -40.12 -19.41
C GLU A 9 33.28 -40.03 -18.04
N ALA A 10 34.00 -40.30 -16.96
CA ALA A 10 33.48 -40.15 -15.59
C ALA A 10 33.09 -38.71 -15.26
N ARG A 11 33.89 -37.72 -15.69
CA ARG A 11 33.55 -36.30 -15.53
C ARG A 11 32.34 -35.89 -16.36
N GLN A 12 32.22 -36.41 -17.58
CA GLN A 12 31.06 -36.16 -18.44
C GLN A 12 29.79 -36.78 -17.87
N ALA A 13 29.87 -37.99 -17.31
CA ALA A 13 28.75 -38.63 -16.63
C ALA A 13 28.28 -37.80 -15.43
N ALA A 14 29.20 -37.41 -14.55
CA ALA A 14 28.88 -36.55 -13.40
C ALA A 14 28.24 -35.22 -13.81
N ALA A 15 28.77 -34.57 -14.86
CA ALA A 15 28.22 -33.32 -15.37
C ALA A 15 26.80 -33.49 -15.97
N ARG A 16 26.50 -34.64 -16.58
CA ARG A 16 25.16 -34.96 -17.09
C ARG A 16 24.18 -35.19 -15.94
N GLU A 17 24.56 -35.95 -14.92
CA GLU A 17 23.75 -36.16 -13.73
C GLU A 17 23.45 -34.84 -13.00
N GLU A 18 24.45 -33.95 -12.89
CA GLU A 18 24.25 -32.63 -12.31
C GLU A 18 23.29 -31.78 -13.16
N ALA A 19 23.44 -31.80 -14.50
CA ALA A 19 22.53 -31.08 -15.39
C ALA A 19 21.09 -31.60 -15.29
N ASP A 20 20.90 -32.92 -15.17
CA ASP A 20 19.58 -33.52 -15.02
C ASP A 20 18.94 -33.15 -13.68
N ARG A 21 19.72 -33.19 -12.58
CA ARG A 21 19.27 -32.68 -11.28
C ARG A 21 18.85 -31.21 -11.36
N LEU A 22 19.63 -30.36 -12.03
CA LEU A 22 19.31 -28.95 -12.17
C LEU A 22 18.02 -28.74 -12.99
N ARG A 23 17.81 -29.53 -14.05
CA ARG A 23 16.57 -29.51 -14.83
C ARG A 23 15.36 -29.92 -13.99
N ASP A 24 15.50 -30.97 -13.17
CA ASP A 24 14.45 -31.38 -12.24
C ASP A 24 14.14 -30.29 -11.21
N GLN A 25 15.17 -29.61 -10.71
CA GLN A 25 15.00 -28.48 -9.79
C GLN A 25 14.29 -27.31 -10.46
N LEU A 26 14.65 -26.97 -11.71
CA LEU A 26 13.97 -25.93 -12.48
C LEU A 26 12.49 -26.28 -12.74
N ALA A 27 12.18 -27.53 -13.07
CA ALA A 27 10.82 -27.98 -13.26
C ALA A 27 9.99 -27.80 -11.98
N ARG A 28 10.51 -28.23 -10.83
CA ARG A 28 9.86 -28.06 -9.52
C ARG A 28 9.64 -26.60 -9.15
N LEU A 29 10.65 -25.74 -9.37
CA LEU A 29 10.53 -24.31 -9.12
C LEU A 29 9.51 -23.67 -10.07
N GLY A 30 9.45 -24.10 -11.33
CA GLY A 30 8.45 -23.65 -12.29
C GLY A 30 7.03 -24.00 -11.85
N GLU A 31 6.79 -25.21 -11.36
CA GLU A 31 5.50 -25.62 -10.80
C GLU A 31 5.12 -24.79 -9.56
N GLN A 32 6.08 -24.55 -8.66
CA GLN A 32 5.87 -23.71 -7.48
C GLN A 32 5.54 -22.27 -7.85
N LEU A 33 6.25 -21.70 -8.82
CA LEU A 33 6.01 -20.34 -9.32
C LEU A 33 4.62 -20.24 -9.93
N ALA A 34 4.26 -21.16 -10.83
CA ALA A 34 2.94 -21.20 -11.45
C ALA A 34 1.81 -21.29 -10.41
N ALA A 35 2.00 -22.07 -9.34
CA ALA A 35 1.04 -22.15 -8.24
C ALA A 35 0.88 -20.82 -7.48
N VAL A 36 1.98 -20.10 -7.24
CA VAL A 36 1.96 -18.78 -6.60
C VAL A 36 1.30 -17.74 -7.51
N GLU A 37 1.65 -17.73 -8.80
CA GLU A 37 1.05 -16.83 -9.79
C GLU A 37 -0.47 -17.06 -9.90
N CYS A 38 -0.92 -18.31 -10.00
CA CYS A 38 -2.34 -18.66 -10.00
C CYS A 38 -3.05 -18.18 -8.71
N ARG A 39 -2.38 -18.30 -7.54
CA ARG A 39 -2.92 -17.77 -6.28
C ARG A 39 -3.02 -16.25 -6.31
N LEU A 40 -2.04 -15.55 -6.88
CA LEU A 40 -2.04 -14.09 -7.02
C LEU A 40 -3.16 -13.62 -7.96
N GLU A 41 -3.34 -14.29 -9.11
CA GLU A 41 -4.45 -14.02 -10.03
C GLU A 41 -5.80 -14.15 -9.31
N ARG A 42 -6.00 -15.24 -8.55
CA ARG A 42 -7.24 -15.44 -7.79
C ARG A 42 -7.49 -14.36 -6.75
N LEU A 43 -6.43 -13.91 -6.07
CA LEU A 43 -6.51 -12.79 -5.13
C LEU A 43 -6.81 -11.47 -5.83
N GLY A 44 -6.25 -11.24 -7.02
CA GLY A 44 -6.55 -10.10 -7.87
C GLY A 44 -8.03 -10.05 -8.26
N ILE A 45 -8.59 -11.17 -8.73
CA ILE A 45 -10.02 -11.32 -9.03
C ILE A 45 -10.85 -11.06 -7.78
N THR A 46 -10.50 -11.67 -6.64
CA THR A 46 -11.23 -11.49 -5.37
C THR A 46 -11.23 -10.01 -4.95
N ARG A 47 -10.09 -9.32 -5.09
CA ARG A 47 -9.99 -7.89 -4.79
C ARG A 47 -10.88 -7.07 -5.72
N GLN A 48 -10.92 -7.38 -7.01
CA GLN A 48 -11.79 -6.71 -7.97
C GLN A 48 -13.27 -6.92 -7.59
N THR A 49 -13.69 -8.14 -7.31
CA THR A 49 -15.07 -8.43 -6.87
C THR A 49 -15.43 -7.69 -5.58
N VAL A 50 -14.50 -7.60 -4.62
CA VAL A 50 -14.73 -6.82 -3.38
C VAL A 50 -14.86 -5.33 -3.69
N LEU A 51 -14.06 -4.77 -4.61
CA LEU A 51 -14.17 -3.38 -5.03
C LEU A 51 -15.51 -3.12 -5.74
N GLU A 52 -15.92 -4.01 -6.65
CA GLU A 52 -17.22 -3.94 -7.33
C GLU A 52 -18.37 -4.00 -6.33
N ILE A 53 -18.34 -4.92 -5.36
CA ILE A 53 -19.36 -4.98 -4.29
C ILE A 53 -19.36 -3.70 -3.45
N VAL A 54 -18.20 -3.14 -3.12
CA VAL A 54 -18.10 -1.88 -2.35
C VAL A 54 -18.63 -0.69 -3.16
N GLU A 55 -18.33 -0.63 -4.46
CA GLU A 55 -18.87 0.38 -5.38
C GLU A 55 -20.39 0.25 -5.54
N ASP A 56 -20.91 -0.97 -5.60
CA ASP A 56 -22.33 -1.26 -5.69
C ASP A 56 -23.09 -1.08 -4.35
N SER A 57 -22.38 -1.11 -3.21
CA SER A 57 -22.99 -1.17 -1.88
C SER A 57 -23.00 0.14 -1.09
N ASP A 58 -22.73 1.32 -1.65
CA ASP A 58 -22.57 2.49 -0.75
C ASP A 58 -23.07 3.88 -1.16
N PRO A 59 -23.94 4.47 -0.30
CA PRO A 59 -23.92 5.90 0.04
C PRO A 59 -23.54 6.20 1.53
N GLY A 60 -22.59 5.51 2.17
CA GLY A 60 -22.10 5.81 3.55
C GLY A 60 -21.11 4.90 4.35
N GLY A 61 -20.20 4.07 3.81
CA GLY A 61 -19.29 3.13 4.48
C GLY A 61 -17.79 3.33 4.13
N PRO A 62 -16.82 2.80 4.91
CA PRO A 62 -15.44 3.32 4.95
C PRO A 62 -14.59 2.88 3.74
N GLU A 63 -14.82 3.57 2.64
CA GLU A 63 -14.00 3.69 1.44
C GLU A 63 -12.52 3.97 1.80
N PRO A 64 -11.54 3.43 1.05
CA PRO A 64 -10.20 4.00 1.03
C PRO A 64 -10.35 5.50 0.75
N LEU A 65 -9.89 6.33 1.69
CA LEU A 65 -10.14 7.77 1.70
C LEU A 65 -10.14 8.34 0.27
N PRO A 66 -11.28 8.90 -0.21
CA PRO A 66 -11.38 9.53 -1.53
C PRO A 66 -10.15 10.38 -1.83
N SER A 67 -9.73 10.51 -3.08
CA SER A 67 -8.50 11.25 -3.47
C SER A 67 -8.35 12.59 -2.75
N ALA A 68 -9.45 13.31 -2.54
CA ALA A 68 -9.54 14.54 -1.77
C ALA A 68 -9.03 14.40 -0.31
N TYR A 69 -9.33 13.31 0.38
CA TYR A 69 -8.83 13.05 1.73
C TYR A 69 -7.34 12.70 1.76
N ARG A 70 -6.81 12.00 0.74
CA ARG A 70 -5.36 11.79 0.61
C ARG A 70 -4.61 13.10 0.35
N GLN A 71 -5.18 13.96 -0.50
CA GLN A 71 -4.66 15.31 -0.73
C GLN A 71 -4.67 16.14 0.56
N ILE A 72 -5.73 16.03 1.37
CA ILE A 72 -5.80 16.70 2.67
C ILE A 72 -4.70 16.18 3.61
N LEU A 73 -4.48 14.87 3.71
CA LEU A 73 -3.46 14.31 4.60
C LEU A 73 -2.03 14.73 4.20
N ALA A 74 -1.71 14.75 2.91
CA ALA A 74 -0.42 15.24 2.42
C ALA A 74 -0.13 16.69 2.86
N LEU A 75 -1.15 17.55 2.91
CA LEU A 75 -0.98 18.93 3.38
C LEU A 75 -0.59 19.00 4.87
N PHE A 76 -1.07 18.08 5.70
CA PHE A 76 -0.70 18.03 7.12
C PHE A 76 0.65 17.34 7.36
N GLU A 77 1.11 16.48 6.44
CA GLU A 77 2.47 15.91 6.50
C GLU A 77 3.53 17.00 6.27
N ASP A 78 3.23 18.00 5.45
CA ASP A 78 4.11 19.13 5.15
C ASP A 78 4.07 20.27 6.20
N ASP A 79 3.10 20.26 7.13
CA ASP A 79 2.92 21.30 8.16
C ASP A 79 2.85 20.72 9.58
N GLU A 80 4.00 20.75 10.27
CA GLU A 80 4.14 20.25 11.65
C GLU A 80 3.34 21.06 12.70
N GLN A 81 2.88 22.26 12.38
CA GLN A 81 2.10 23.13 13.28
C GLN A 81 0.59 22.90 13.15
N GLY A 82 0.16 22.28 12.04
CA GLY A 82 -1.23 22.01 11.74
C GLY A 82 -1.92 23.11 10.97
N LEU A 83 -3.03 22.75 10.32
CA LEU A 83 -3.75 23.63 9.40
C LEU A 83 -5.16 23.93 9.91
N ARG A 84 -5.61 25.17 9.66
CA ARG A 84 -7.02 25.56 9.81
C ARG A 84 -7.81 25.17 8.55
N ALA A 85 -9.12 24.97 8.71
CA ALA A 85 -10.02 24.60 7.60
C ALA A 85 -9.92 25.54 6.38
N LYS A 86 -9.71 26.85 6.61
CA LYS A 86 -9.52 27.83 5.53
C LYS A 86 -8.24 27.58 4.73
N ALA A 87 -7.12 27.32 5.41
CA ALA A 87 -5.83 27.04 4.75
C ALA A 87 -5.90 25.74 3.93
N VAL A 88 -6.62 24.73 4.42
CA VAL A 88 -6.88 23.50 3.67
C VAL A 88 -7.71 23.78 2.41
N CYS A 89 -8.75 24.64 2.47
CA CYS A 89 -9.50 25.04 1.28
C CYS A 89 -8.65 25.79 0.25
N GLU A 90 -7.78 26.68 0.72
CA GLU A 90 -6.87 27.46 -0.12
C GLU A 90 -5.89 26.54 -0.86
N ALA A 91 -5.25 25.62 -0.13
CA ALA A 91 -4.29 24.67 -0.69
C ALA A 91 -4.92 23.68 -1.69
N LEU A 92 -6.18 23.31 -1.49
CA LEU A 92 -6.93 22.42 -2.41
C LEU A 92 -7.56 23.15 -3.60
N GLY A 93 -7.39 24.48 -3.73
CA GLY A 93 -7.99 25.27 -4.81
C GLY A 93 -9.52 25.24 -4.86
N SER A 94 -10.17 24.86 -3.76
CA SER A 94 -11.63 24.65 -3.70
C SER A 94 -12.43 25.93 -3.41
N GLY A 95 -11.75 27.09 -3.37
CA GLY A 95 -12.33 28.40 -3.09
C GLY A 95 -12.48 28.69 -1.59
N THR A 96 -12.37 29.96 -1.20
CA THR A 96 -12.39 30.43 0.20
C THR A 96 -13.75 30.93 0.69
N GLU A 97 -14.81 30.65 -0.07
CA GLU A 97 -16.18 31.02 0.31
C GLU A 97 -16.62 30.25 1.56
N ASN A 98 -17.46 30.86 2.41
CA ASN A 98 -17.90 30.25 3.68
C ASN A 98 -18.47 28.84 3.50
N ARG A 99 -19.24 28.59 2.43
CA ARG A 99 -19.79 27.25 2.14
C ARG A 99 -18.71 26.18 1.95
N HIS A 100 -17.58 26.52 1.33
CA HIS A 100 -16.48 25.60 1.08
C HIS A 100 -15.66 25.36 2.35
N VAL A 101 -15.45 26.42 3.14
CA VAL A 101 -14.75 26.33 4.43
C VAL A 101 -15.53 25.48 5.44
N GLU A 102 -16.85 25.64 5.53
CA GLU A 102 -17.68 24.79 6.40
C GLU A 102 -17.72 23.34 5.90
N GLY A 103 -17.77 23.13 4.58
CA GLY A 103 -17.66 21.81 3.97
C GLY A 103 -16.33 21.12 4.29
N ALA A 104 -15.22 21.85 4.23
CA ALA A 104 -13.90 21.34 4.61
C ALA A 104 -13.81 21.09 6.12
N ARG A 105 -14.32 21.99 6.96
CA ARG A 105 -14.37 21.80 8.42
C ARG A 105 -15.14 20.53 8.79
N ALA A 106 -16.28 20.27 8.15
CA ALA A 106 -17.05 19.05 8.37
C ALA A 106 -16.25 17.78 8.01
N LYS A 107 -15.48 17.81 6.92
CA LYS A 107 -14.59 16.70 6.51
C LYS A 107 -13.43 16.50 7.49
N LEU A 108 -12.79 17.58 7.96
CA LEU A 108 -11.72 17.52 8.94
C LEU A 108 -12.21 16.99 10.29
N LYS A 109 -13.38 17.44 10.76
CA LYS A 109 -14.04 16.88 11.95
C LYS A 109 -14.35 15.40 11.82
N ARG A 110 -14.73 14.90 10.64
CA ARG A 110 -14.89 13.44 10.40
C ARG A 110 -13.56 12.70 10.55
N LEU A 111 -12.45 13.25 10.06
CA LEU A 111 -11.12 12.65 10.25
C LEU A 111 -10.70 12.64 11.72
N VAL A 112 -11.06 13.67 12.49
CA VAL A 112 -10.85 13.70 13.95
C VAL A 112 -11.65 12.60 14.64
N ASN A 113 -12.94 12.45 14.31
CA ASN A 113 -13.78 11.39 14.89
C ASN A 113 -13.27 9.97 14.56
N ARG A 114 -12.52 9.81 13.46
CA ARG A 114 -11.88 8.54 13.07
C ARG A 114 -10.50 8.33 13.69
N GLY A 115 -10.00 9.28 14.49
CA GLY A 115 -8.68 9.23 15.11
C GLY A 115 -7.51 9.43 14.13
N ILE A 116 -7.78 9.93 12.93
CA ILE A 116 -6.76 10.16 11.88
C ILE A 116 -6.11 11.54 12.04
N LEU A 117 -6.88 12.53 12.46
CA LEU A 117 -6.40 13.87 12.86
C LEU A 117 -6.73 14.12 14.33
N THR A 118 -6.07 15.08 14.93
CA THR A 118 -6.41 15.63 16.23
C THR A 118 -6.74 17.11 16.12
N GLU A 119 -7.58 17.61 17.03
CA GLU A 119 -7.94 19.02 17.11
C GLU A 119 -7.55 19.53 18.50
N PRO A 120 -6.28 19.95 18.68
CA PRO A 120 -5.80 20.45 19.97
C PRO A 120 -6.49 21.75 20.38
N GLU A 121 -6.85 22.58 19.40
CA GLU A 121 -7.58 23.84 19.60
C GLU A 121 -8.78 23.92 18.64
N PRO A 122 -9.88 24.59 19.03
CA PRO A 122 -11.04 24.74 18.16
C PRO A 122 -10.67 25.30 16.77
N GLY A 123 -10.83 24.46 15.74
CA GLY A 123 -10.56 24.82 14.35
C GLY A 123 -9.10 24.72 13.89
N LEU A 124 -8.19 24.21 14.73
CA LEU A 124 -6.83 23.82 14.35
C LEU A 124 -6.75 22.30 14.27
N PHE A 125 -6.38 21.76 13.12
CA PHE A 125 -6.27 20.31 12.91
C PHE A 125 -4.80 19.94 12.74
N THR A 126 -4.39 18.82 13.31
CA THR A 126 -3.00 18.33 13.28
C THR A 126 -2.98 16.81 13.10
N LEU A 127 -1.90 16.26 12.57
CA LEU A 127 -1.68 14.81 12.63
C LEU A 127 -1.40 14.38 14.08
N PRO A 128 -1.84 13.19 14.50
CA PRO A 128 -1.50 12.63 15.80
C PRO A 128 0.02 12.52 15.89
N ARG A 129 0.65 13.34 16.74
CA ARG A 129 2.09 13.25 16.97
C ARG A 129 2.37 11.86 17.59
N PRO A 130 3.26 11.04 17.01
CA PRO A 130 3.71 9.83 17.68
C PRO A 130 4.31 10.27 19.02
N ALA A 131 3.81 9.72 20.12
CA ALA A 131 4.31 10.07 21.45
C ALA A 131 5.83 9.91 21.44
N ALA A 132 6.56 11.01 21.63
CA ALA A 132 8.00 10.96 21.77
C ALA A 132 8.30 10.01 22.93
N SER A 133 9.08 8.96 22.65
CA SER A 133 9.52 8.01 23.68
C SER A 133 10.14 8.78 24.85
N PRO A 134 9.83 8.42 26.10
CA PRO A 134 10.43 9.09 27.25
C PRO A 134 11.96 8.95 27.19
N PRO A 135 12.73 10.01 27.52
CA PRO A 135 14.18 9.90 27.59
C PRO A 135 14.53 8.84 28.64
N THR A 136 15.37 7.88 28.24
CA THR A 136 15.92 6.82 29.11
C THR A 136 16.96 7.40 30.06
#